data_AF-A0A7M1UT05-F1
#
_entry.id   AF-A0A7M1UT05-F1
#
_cell.length_a   1.000
_cell.length_b   1.000
_cell.length_c   1.000
_cell.angle_alpha   90.00
_cell.angle_beta   90.00
_cell.angle_gamma   90.00
#
_symmetry.space_group_name_H-M   'P 1'
#
loop_
_entity.id
_entity.type
_entity.pdbx_description
1 polymer ?
#
loop_
_entity_poly.entity_id
_entity_poly.type
_entity_poly.pdbx_seq_one_letter_code
_entity_poly.pdbx_strand_id
1 'polypeptide(L)' 'MGCWLLKCRECGETWKLLVSFPLRKEFKQLYHYCSKCGRNTYHEIIDYVEDEC' A
#
# COMPACT_ATOMS: atom_id res chain seq x y z
N MET A 1 -6.97 -11.22 -10.14
CA MET A 1 -7.36 -10.48 -8.92
C MET A 1 -6.28 -9.44 -8.73
N GLY A 2 -6.58 -8.14 -8.77
CA GLY A 2 -5.54 -7.13 -8.65
C GLY A 2 -5.27 -6.73 -7.20
N CYS A 3 -4.14 -6.06 -6.99
CA CYS A 3 -3.77 -5.55 -5.68
C CYS A 3 -3.06 -4.21 -5.75
N TRP A 4 -3.18 -3.47 -4.66
CA TRP A 4 -2.58 -2.15 -4.55
C TRP A 4 -1.17 -2.26 -4.03
N LEU A 5 -0.23 -1.68 -4.76
CA LEU A 5 1.13 -1.52 -4.31
C LEU A 5 1.22 -0.27 -3.43
N LEU A 6 1.66 -0.49 -2.20
CA LEU A 6 1.75 0.54 -1.17
C LEU A 6 3.21 0.66 -0.74
N LYS A 7 3.70 1.89 -0.56
CA LYS A 7 5.09 2.15 -0.15
C LYS A 7 5.13 2.87 1.18
N CYS A 8 5.85 2.31 2.15
CA CYS A 8 6.07 2.94 3.43
C CYS A 8 6.87 4.24 3.25
N ARG A 9 6.40 5.37 3.78
CA ARG A 9 7.15 6.63 3.73
C ARG A 9 8.40 6.64 4.60
N GLU A 10 8.42 5.81 5.65
CA GLU A 10 9.50 5.82 6.64
C GLU A 10 10.72 5.02 6.17
N CYS A 11 10.52 3.76 5.75
CA CYS A 11 11.61 2.87 5.34
C CYS A 11 11.66 2.57 3.83
N GLY A 12 10.65 2.99 3.07
CA GLY A 12 10.56 2.73 1.63
C GLY A 12 10.09 1.33 1.25
N GLU A 13 9.80 0.44 2.21
CA GLU A 13 9.30 -0.91 1.95
C GLU A 13 7.99 -0.88 1.15
N THR A 14 7.91 -1.72 0.11
CA THR A 14 6.69 -1.89 -0.67
C THR A 14 5.94 -3.13 -0.23
N TRP A 15 4.62 -3.03 -0.10
CA TRP A 15 3.75 -4.17 0.19
C TRP A 15 2.53 -4.17 -0.72
N LYS A 16 1.97 -5.36 -0.94
CA LYS A 16 0.81 -5.58 -1.78
C LYS A 16 -0.44 -5.72 -0.91
N LEU A 17 -1.45 -4.89 -1.15
CA LEU A 17 -2.74 -4.94 -0.49
C LEU A 17 -3.80 -5.50 -1.45
N LEU A 18 -4.26 -6.73 -1.19
CA LEU A 18 -5.27 -7.41 -1.99
C LEU A 18 -6.67 -6.91 -1.65
N VAL A 19 -7.08 -5.80 -2.27
CA VAL A 19 -8.43 -5.27 -2.18
C VAL A 19 -8.89 -4.76 -3.55
N SER A 20 -10.15 -5.07 -3.91
CA SER A 20 -10.78 -4.59 -5.15
C SER A 20 -11.27 -3.15 -5.06
N PHE A 21 -11.09 -2.49 -3.90
CA PHE A 21 -11.59 -1.15 -3.64
C PHE A 21 -10.67 -0.09 -4.29
N PRO A 22 -11.21 0.98 -4.91
CA PRO A 22 -10.40 2.01 -5.57
C PRO A 22 -9.71 2.95 -4.56
N LEU A 23 -8.58 2.52 -3.98
CA LEU A 23 -7.89 3.25 -2.92
C LEU A 23 -7.41 4.64 -3.35
N ARG A 24 -6.88 4.79 -4.57
CA ARG A 24 -6.38 6.09 -5.08
C ARG A 24 -7.45 7.18 -5.17
N LYS A 25 -8.71 6.80 -5.36
CA LYS A 25 -9.81 7.76 -5.52
C LYS A 25 -10.26 8.34 -4.18
N GLU A 26 -10.28 7.49 -3.15
CA GLU A 26 -10.86 7.81 -1.85
C GLU A 26 -9.80 8.23 -0.81
N PHE A 27 -8.55 7.76 -0.98
CA PHE A 27 -7.48 7.96 -0.01
C PHE A 27 -6.21 8.46 -0.69
N LYS A 28 -5.58 9.50 -0.12
CA LYS A 28 -4.25 9.96 -0.56
C LYS A 28 -3.11 9.12 0.02
N GLN A 29 -3.31 8.59 1.22
CA GLN A 29 -2.32 7.81 1.97
C GLN A 29 -3.04 6.85 2.92
N LEU A 30 -2.40 5.72 3.22
CA LEU A 30 -2.90 4.69 4.12
C LEU A 30 -2.06 4.65 5.39
N TYR A 31 -2.72 4.60 6.55
CA TYR A 31 -2.02 4.36 7.80
C TYR A 31 -2.06 2.87 8.11
N HIS A 32 -0.93 2.19 7.93
CA HIS A 32 -0.83 0.74 8.01
C HIS A 32 0.45 0.29 8.72
N TYR A 33 0.44 -0.91 9.28
CA TYR A 33 1.60 -1.50 9.92
C TYR A 33 2.71 -1.82 8.92
N CYS A 34 3.92 -1.28 9.16
CA CYS A 34 5.10 -1.64 8.39
C CYS A 34 5.93 -2.67 9.15
N SER A 35 6.08 -3.87 8.59
CA SER A 35 6.90 -4.95 9.17
C SER A 35 8.38 -4.59 9.32
N LYS A 36 8.90 -3.71 8.46
CA LYS A 36 10.30 -3.22 8.54
C LYS A 36 10.49 -2.17 9.64
N CYS A 37 9.53 -1.25 9.81
CA CYS A 37 9.61 -0.24 10.87
C CYS A 37 9.17 -0.78 12.24
N GLY A 38 8.45 -1.91 12.27
CA GLY A 38 7.89 -2.47 13.49
C GLY A 38 6.76 -1.64 14.09
N ARG A 39 6.18 -0.70 13.33
CA ARG A 39 5.14 0.24 13.78
C ARG A 39 4.19 0.61 12.65
N ASN A 40 3.06 1.21 13.00
CA ASN A 40 2.16 1.81 12.01
C ASN A 40 2.77 3.07 11.44
N THR A 41 2.75 3.18 10.11
CA THR A 41 3.33 4.28 9.37
C THR A 41 2.41 4.67 8.21
N TYR A 42 2.59 5.88 7.71
CA TYR A 42 1.90 6.29 6.49
C TYR A 42 2.55 5.63 5.27
N HIS A 43 1.70 5.05 4.43
CA HIS A 43 2.06 4.44 3.17
C HIS A 43 1.43 5.21 2.02
N GLU A 44 2.21 5.41 0.97
CA GLU A 44 1.76 5.99 -0.29
C GLU A 44 1.19 4.90 -1.20
N ILE A 45 0.10 5.24 -1.90
CA ILE A 45 -0.51 4.33 -2.86
C ILE A 45 0.20 4.53 -4.21
N ILE A 46 1.08 3.60 -4.54
CA ILE A 46 1.95 3.70 -5.72
C ILE A 46 1.19 3.33 -6.98
N ASP A 47 0.62 2.12 -7.05
CA ASP A 47 -0.10 1.67 -8.24
C ASP A 47 -1.09 0.54 -7.94
N TYR A 48 -1.91 0.19 -8.92
CA TYR A 48 -2.73 -1.01 -8.90
C TYR A 48 -2.17 -2.02 -9.90
N VAL A 49 -1.78 -3.19 -9.40
CA VAL A 49 -1.20 -4.28 -10.20
C VAL A 49 -2.29 -5.30 -10.47
N GLU A 50 -2.68 -5.48 -11.73
CA GLU A 50 -3.73 -6.43 -12.14
C GLU A 50 -3.21 -7.85 -12.40
N ASP A 51 -1.95 -7.97 -12.84
CA ASP A 51 -1.42 -9.20 -13.43
C ASP A 51 -0.73 -10.15 -12.44
N GLU A 52 -0.16 -9.65 -11.34
CA GLU A 52 0.64 -10.49 -10.43
C GLU A 52 0.46 -10.11 -8.95
N CYS A 53 -0.69 -10.46 -8.41
CA CYS A 53 -0.85 -10.72 -6.97
C CYS A 53 -1.03 -12.22 -6.75
#